data_AF-A0A391PM18-F1
#
_entry.id   AF-A0A391PM18-F1
#
_cell.length_a   1.000
_cell.length_b   1.000
_cell.length_c   1.000
_cell.angle_alpha   90.00
_cell.angle_beta   90.00
_cell.angle_gamma   90.00
#
_symmetry.space_group_name_H-M   'P 1'
#
loop_
_entity.id
_entity.type
_entity.pdbx_description
1 polymer ?
#
loop_
_entity_poly.entity_id
_entity_poly.type
_entity_poly.pdbx_seq_one_letter_code
_entity_poly.pdbx_strand_id
1 'polypeptide(L)'
;MKGAVETMMGILMLAWMAVFGTLYITASLNTQQAQRYHAAVVAEIEASGLADSVIESCKEQAIKNGYSSLDVKKIQTIYGYPCALVELDYRYTIPVLDLLLDHHIKGYAR
;
A
#
# COMPACT_ATOMS: atom_id res chain seq x y z
N MET A 1 -50.01 0.66 1.48
CA MET A 1 -48.79 1.34 1.98
C MET A 1 -47.62 0.38 2.27
N LYS A 2 -47.82 -0.88 2.70
CA LYS A 2 -46.70 -1.83 2.95
C LYS A 2 -45.78 -2.10 1.76
N GLY A 3 -46.33 -2.36 0.56
CA GLY A 3 -45.51 -2.67 -0.61
C GLY A 3 -44.63 -1.51 -1.13
N ALA A 4 -45.06 -0.26 -0.95
CA ALA A 4 -44.25 0.91 -1.30
C ALA A 4 -43.09 1.13 -0.31
N VAL A 5 -43.28 0.74 0.96
CA VAL A 5 -42.25 0.80 1.99
C VAL A 5 -41.19 -0.28 1.78
N GLU A 6 -41.60 -1.50 1.38
CA GLU A 6 -40.66 -2.58 1.05
C GLU A 6 -39.80 -2.26 -0.17
N THR A 7 -40.37 -1.67 -1.23
CA THR A 7 -39.59 -1.24 -2.39
C THR A 7 -38.63 -0.10 -2.07
N MET A 8 -39.04 0.88 -1.26
CA MET A 8 -38.14 1.92 -0.74
C MET A 8 -36.98 1.32 0.07
N MET A 9 -37.26 0.34 0.92
CA MET A 9 -36.23 -0.31 1.73
C MET A 9 -35.23 -1.07 0.85
N GLY A 10 -35.70 -1.75 -0.20
CA GLY A 10 -34.85 -2.43 -1.17
C GLY A 10 -33.94 -1.48 -1.95
N ILE A 11 -34.48 -0.34 -2.40
CA ILE A 11 -33.70 0.70 -3.10
C ILE A 11 -32.64 1.30 -2.17
N LEU A 12 -33.00 1.55 -0.91
CA LEU A 12 -32.05 2.01 0.11
C LEU A 12 -30.90 1.01 0.30
N MET A 13 -31.21 -0.28 0.48
CA MET A 13 -30.17 -1.31 0.64
C MET A 13 -29.23 -1.39 -0.56
N LEU A 14 -29.76 -1.30 -1.79
CA LEU A 14 -28.93 -1.29 -3.00
C LEU A 14 -28.03 -0.06 -3.07
N ALA A 15 -28.53 1.12 -2.69
CA ALA A 15 -27.73 2.34 -2.65
C ALA A 15 -26.58 2.23 -1.65
N TRP A 16 -26.82 1.69 -0.46
CA TRP A 16 -25.78 1.46 0.54
C TRP A 16 -24.74 0.43 0.06
N MET A 17 -25.17 -0.67 -0.57
CA MET A 17 -24.25 -1.65 -1.15
C MET A 17 -23.36 -1.04 -2.23
N ALA A 18 -23.90 -0.17 -3.09
CA ALA A 18 -23.11 0.51 -4.10
C ALA A 18 -22.03 1.40 -3.47
N VAL A 19 -22.39 2.20 -2.46
CA VAL A 19 -21.44 3.07 -1.75
C VAL A 19 -20.36 2.26 -1.04
N PHE A 20 -20.72 1.25 -0.26
CA PHE A 20 -19.74 0.41 0.44
C PHE A 20 -18.86 -0.41 -0.51
N GLY A 21 -19.42 -0.88 -1.63
CA GLY A 21 -18.68 -1.59 -2.67
C GLY A 21 -17.59 -0.72 -3.27
N THR A 22 -17.91 0.51 -3.68
CA THR A 22 -16.91 1.44 -4.22
C THR A 22 -15.82 1.76 -3.19
N LEU A 23 -16.20 2.01 -1.92
CA LEU A 23 -15.23 2.29 -0.86
C LEU A 23 -14.28 1.12 -0.62
N TYR A 24 -14.78 -0.11 -0.63
CA TYR A 24 -13.95 -1.31 -0.48
C TYR A 24 -13.03 -1.54 -1.70
N ILE A 25 -13.48 -1.21 -2.90
CA ILE A 25 -12.64 -1.33 -4.10
C ILE A 25 -11.52 -0.29 -4.07
N THR A 26 -11.81 0.96 -3.73
CA THR A 26 -10.80 2.02 -3.56
C THR A 26 -9.80 1.66 -2.46
N ALA A 27 -10.30 1.09 -1.36
CA ALA A 27 -9.49 0.57 -0.27
C ALA A 27 -8.45 -0.44 -0.76
N SER A 28 -8.93 -1.46 -1.47
CA SER A 28 -8.13 -2.55 -2.02
C SER A 28 -7.16 -2.09 -3.11
N LEU A 29 -7.54 -1.09 -3.91
CA LEU A 29 -6.65 -0.50 -4.92
C LEU A 29 -5.45 0.19 -4.30
N ASN A 30 -5.66 0.95 -3.22
CA ASN A 30 -4.57 1.67 -2.56
C ASN A 30 -3.55 0.70 -1.94
N THR A 31 -4.03 -0.38 -1.30
CA THR A 31 -3.13 -1.43 -0.76
C THR A 31 -2.38 -2.17 -1.88
N GLN A 32 -3.04 -2.50 -2.99
CA GLN A 32 -2.38 -3.11 -4.15
C GLN A 32 -1.34 -2.19 -4.79
N GLN A 33 -1.61 -0.88 -4.89
CA GLN A 33 -0.66 0.08 -5.44
C GLN A 33 0.60 0.17 -4.58
N ALA A 34 0.47 0.23 -3.25
CA ALA A 34 1.59 0.22 -2.33
C ALA A 34 2.42 -1.08 -2.44
N GLN A 35 1.77 -2.24 -2.55
CA GLN A 35 2.45 -3.53 -2.74
C GLN A 35 3.21 -3.59 -4.07
N ARG A 36 2.60 -3.11 -5.17
CA ARG A 36 3.26 -3.06 -6.49
C ARG A 36 4.46 -2.11 -6.49
N TYR A 37 4.33 -0.95 -5.85
CA TYR A 37 5.43 -0.01 -5.73
C TYR A 37 6.57 -0.60 -4.89
N HIS A 38 6.26 -1.23 -3.76
CA HIS A 38 7.24 -1.91 -2.93
C HIS A 38 7.98 -3.02 -3.68
N ALA A 39 7.27 -3.86 -4.43
CA ALA A 39 7.89 -4.90 -5.27
C ALA A 39 8.82 -4.31 -6.36
N ALA A 40 8.44 -3.18 -6.95
CA ALA A 40 9.28 -2.50 -7.94
C ALA A 40 10.56 -1.94 -7.31
N VAL A 41 10.46 -1.30 -6.14
CA VAL A 41 11.61 -0.78 -5.39
C VAL A 41 12.57 -1.91 -4.98
N VAL A 42 12.03 -3.04 -4.50
CA VAL A 42 12.84 -4.22 -4.18
C VAL A 42 13.62 -4.69 -5.41
N ALA A 43 12.94 -4.89 -6.55
CA ALA A 43 13.58 -5.32 -7.79
C ALA A 43 14.63 -4.32 -8.33
N GLU A 44 14.39 -3.02 -8.18
CA GLU A 44 15.33 -1.97 -8.58
C GLU A 44 16.60 -1.97 -7.70
N ILE A 45 16.43 -2.18 -6.39
CA ILE A 45 17.54 -2.31 -5.45
C ILE A 45 18.35 -3.58 -5.74
N GLU A 46 17.70 -4.71 -6.02
CA GLU A 46 18.35 -5.98 -6.43
C GLU A 46 19.13 -5.81 -7.74
N ALA A 47 18.50 -5.23 -8.77
CA ALA A 47 19.12 -5.03 -10.08
C ALA A 47 20.33 -4.08 -10.04
N SER A 48 20.33 -3.12 -9.10
CA SER A 48 21.44 -2.20 -8.89
C SER A 48 22.60 -2.76 -8.07
N GLY A 49 22.47 -3.99 -7.54
CA GLY A 49 23.47 -4.57 -6.64
C GLY A 49 23.60 -3.83 -5.31
N LEU A 50 22.49 -3.28 -4.80
CA LEU A 50 22.41 -2.55 -3.52
C LEU A 50 23.23 -1.24 -3.51
N ALA A 51 23.31 -0.55 -4.65
CA ALA A 51 23.98 0.74 -4.75
C ALA A 51 23.30 1.81 -3.87
N ASP A 52 24.10 2.55 -3.09
CA ASP A 52 23.56 3.59 -2.19
C ASP A 52 22.83 4.70 -2.94
N SER A 53 23.28 5.04 -4.15
CA SER A 53 22.63 6.05 -5.00
C SER A 53 21.22 5.65 -5.45
N VAL A 54 20.98 4.35 -5.67
CA VAL A 54 19.66 3.84 -6.08
C VAL A 54 18.73 3.81 -4.87
N ILE A 55 19.24 3.45 -3.70
CA ILE A 55 18.48 3.49 -2.44
C ILE A 55 18.01 4.93 -2.14
N GLU A 56 18.89 5.92 -2.27
CA GLU A 56 18.50 7.33 -2.08
C GLU A 56 17.46 7.80 -3.11
N SER A 57 17.65 7.43 -4.39
CA SER A 57 16.66 7.72 -5.45
C SER A 57 15.30 7.11 -5.14
N CYS A 58 15.24 5.84 -4.71
CA CYS A 58 14.00 5.18 -4.32
C CYS A 58 13.34 5.87 -3.12
N LYS A 59 14.12 6.35 -2.14
CA LYS A 59 13.60 7.11 -0.99
C LYS A 59 12.97 8.45 -1.41
N GLU A 60 13.63 9.19 -2.30
CA GLU A 60 13.07 10.43 -2.85
C GLU A 60 11.81 10.18 -3.66
N GLN A 61 11.79 9.13 -4.49
CA GLN A 61 10.63 8.74 -5.27
C GLN A 61 9.45 8.31 -4.37
N ALA A 62 9.71 7.65 -3.25
CA ALA A 62 8.68 7.24 -2.31
C ALA A 62 7.96 8.46 -1.70
N ILE A 63 8.73 9.49 -1.31
CA ILE A 63 8.18 10.75 -0.79
C ILE A 63 7.38 11.48 -1.88
N LYS A 64 7.90 11.56 -3.12
CA LYS A 64 7.18 12.17 -4.26
C LYS A 64 5.86 11.47 -4.56
N ASN A 65 5.81 10.15 -4.38
CA ASN A 65 4.61 9.35 -4.58
C ASN A 65 3.61 9.43 -3.40
N GLY A 66 3.92 10.20 -2.35
CA GLY A 66 3.04 10.43 -1.21
C GLY A 66 3.10 9.36 -0.12
N TYR A 67 4.13 8.50 -0.12
CA TYR A 67 4.36 7.54 0.96
C TYR A 67 5.04 8.22 2.17
N SER A 68 4.83 7.68 3.37
CA SER A 68 5.28 8.31 4.63
C SER A 68 6.80 8.21 4.81
N SER A 69 7.35 7.03 4.54
CA SER A 69 8.79 6.76 4.60
C SER A 69 9.14 5.48 3.87
N LEU A 70 10.35 5.42 3.34
CA LEU A 70 10.98 4.21 2.83
C LEU A 70 12.30 4.03 3.56
N ASP A 71 12.42 3.02 4.40
CA ASP A 71 13.67 2.65 5.05
C ASP A 71 14.30 1.44 4.37
N VAL A 72 15.61 1.49 4.17
CA VAL A 72 16.37 0.43 3.51
C VAL A 72 17.58 0.12 4.36
N LYS A 73 17.58 -1.03 5.03
CA LYS A 73 18.69 -1.52 5.85
C LYS A 73 19.45 -2.58 5.09
N LYS A 74 20.73 -2.32 4.77
CA LYS A 74 21.64 -3.35 4.25
C LYS A 74 21.97 -4.33 5.37
N ILE A 75 21.60 -5.59 5.20
CA ILE A 75 21.82 -6.68 6.17
C ILE A 75 22.59 -7.78 5.45
N GLN A 76 23.58 -8.39 6.11
CA GLN A 76 24.21 -9.59 5.58
C GLN A 76 23.38 -10.81 5.98
N THR A 77 23.02 -11.63 4.99
CA THR A 77 22.40 -12.93 5.25
C THR A 77 23.36 -13.80 6.06
N ILE A 78 22.81 -14.75 6.82
CA ILE A 78 23.55 -15.74 7.64
C ILE A 78 24.66 -16.50 6.86
N TYR A 79 24.56 -16.53 5.53
CA TYR A 79 25.51 -17.14 4.59
C TYR A 79 26.51 -16.16 3.93
N GLY A 80 26.55 -14.89 4.37
CA GLY A 80 27.51 -13.89 3.87
C GLY A 80 27.12 -13.15 2.58
N TYR A 81 25.92 -13.39 2.03
CA TYR A 81 25.41 -12.65 0.87
C TYR A 81 24.84 -11.29 1.29
N PRO A 82 25.09 -10.21 0.53
CA PRO A 82 24.54 -8.90 0.82
C PRO A 82 23.03 -8.90 0.52
N CYS A 83 22.21 -8.53 1.49
CA CYS A 83 20.77 -8.34 1.32
C CYS A 83 20.38 -6.92 1.79
N ALA A 84 19.22 -6.43 1.39
CA ALA A 84 18.61 -5.25 2.00
C ALA A 84 17.18 -5.54 2.45
N LEU A 85 16.88 -5.16 3.70
CA LEU A 85 15.52 -5.06 4.18
C LEU A 85 14.95 -3.72 3.72
N VAL A 86 13.88 -3.77 2.94
CA VAL A 86 13.14 -2.61 2.43
C VAL A 86 11.82 -2.52 3.18
N GLU A 87 11.67 -1.50 4.01
CA GLU A 87 10.47 -1.20 4.81
C GLU A 87 9.80 0.05 4.23
N LEU A 88 8.59 -0.11 3.70
CA LEU A 88 7.79 0.99 3.17
C LEU A 88 6.61 1.27 4.11
N ASP A 89 6.55 2.49 4.61
CA ASP A 89 5.47 3.00 5.44
C ASP A 89 4.48 3.76 4.56
N TYR A 90 3.24 3.30 4.54
CA TYR A 90 2.18 3.95 3.79
C TYR A 90 0.95 4.18 4.66
N ARG A 91 0.33 5.34 4.47
CA ARG A 91 -0.93 5.68 5.12
C ARG A 91 -2.08 5.17 4.29
N TYR A 92 -2.95 4.43 4.96
CA TYR A 92 -4.19 3.98 4.38
C TYR A 92 -5.35 4.68 5.09
N THR A 93 -6.04 5.57 4.36
CA THR A 93 -7.23 6.26 4.83
C THR A 93 -8.48 5.55 4.32
N ILE A 94 -9.41 5.22 5.21
CA ILE A 94 -10.80 4.89 4.82
C ILE A 94 -11.63 6.17 4.96
N PRO A 95 -11.95 6.89 3.85
CA PRO A 95 -12.52 8.23 3.92
C PRO A 95 -13.85 8.33 4.67
N VAL A 96 -14.62 7.23 4.69
CA VAL A 96 -15.95 7.18 5.33
C VAL A 96 -15.90 6.85 6.83
N LEU A 97 -14.78 6.28 7.31
CA LEU A 97 -14.62 5.93 8.73
C LEU A 97 -13.69 6.91 9.47
N ASP A 98 -13.10 7.89 8.78
CA ASP A 98 -12.03 8.78 9.30
C ASP A 98 -10.89 7.99 10.00
N LEU A 99 -10.70 6.74 9.57
CA LEU A 99 -9.68 5.86 10.12
C LEU A 99 -8.41 6.04 9.29
N LEU A 100 -7.42 6.66 9.94
CA LEU A 100 -6.02 6.69 9.52
C LEU A 100 -5.32 5.48 10.13
N LEU A 101 -5.07 4.46 9.31
CA LEU A 101 -4.24 3.33 9.72
C LEU A 101 -2.88 3.41 9.04
N ASP A 102 -1.83 3.46 9.85
CA ASP A 102 -0.46 3.29 9.40
C ASP A 102 -0.21 1.82 9.09
N HIS A 103 0.24 1.52 7.87
CA HIS A 103 0.62 0.17 7.45
C HIS A 103 2.08 0.14 7.03
N HIS A 104 2.73 -0.97 7.37
CA HIS A 104 4.15 -1.21 7.12
C HIS A 104 4.29 -2.43 6.21
N ILE A 105 4.98 -2.30 5.09
CA ILE A 105 5.31 -3.42 4.19
C ILE A 105 6.80 -3.70 4.31
N LYS A 106 7.14 -4.95 4.65
CA LYS A 106 8.52 -5.42 4.76
C LYS A 106 8.86 -6.34 3.60
N GLY A 107 9.96 -6.06 2.91
CA GLY A 107 10.52 -6.90 1.85
C GLY A 107 12.01 -7.10 2.02
N TYR A 108 12.52 -8.19 1.45
CA TYR A 108 13.94 -8.46 1.38
C TYR A 108 14.36 -8.42 -0.09
N ALA A 109 15.29 -7.51 -0.41
CA ALA A 109 16.05 -7.49 -1.65
C ALA A 109 17.30 -8.38 -1.49
N ARG A 110 17.51 -9.34 -2.39
CA ARG A 110 18.64 -10.29 -2.40
C ARG A 110 19.53 -10.13 -3.62
#